data_AF-R5XVH7-F1
#
_entry.id   AF-R5XVH7-F1
#
_cell.length_a   1.000
_cell.length_b   1.000
_cell.length_c   1.000
_cell.angle_alpha   90.00
_cell.angle_beta   90.00
_cell.angle_gamma   90.00
#
_symmetry.space_group_name_H-M   'P 1'
#
loop_
_entity.id
_entity.type
_entity.pdbx_description
1 polymer ?
#
loop_
_entity_poly.entity_id
_entity_poly.type
_entity_poly.pdbx_seq_one_letter_code
_entity_poly.pdbx_strand_id
1 'polypeptide(L)'
;MAKKNYTGPEEYRPLGAWAYFGYSILFSIPVIGLIVNLVFCFSDGNINRRNYARSFWCAYLFAAILAIAMIVIMTALGITADSIFDAINSEKSVMPI
;
A
#
# COMPACT_ATOMS: atom_id res chain seq x y z
N MET A 1 -25.07 -10.82 1.65
CA MET A 1 -25.41 -11.87 2.65
C MET A 1 -24.84 -11.42 4.00
N ALA A 2 -25.69 -10.99 4.94
CA ALA A 2 -25.22 -10.56 6.25
C ALA A 2 -24.65 -11.77 7.02
N LYS A 3 -23.52 -11.58 7.73
CA LYS A 3 -22.83 -12.59 8.56
C LYS A 3 -23.78 -13.43 9.43
N LYS A 4 -24.93 -12.86 9.79
CA LYS A 4 -25.93 -13.42 10.73
C LYS A 4 -26.62 -14.71 10.26
N ASN A 5 -26.72 -14.97 8.95
CA ASN A 5 -27.48 -16.12 8.40
C ASN A 5 -26.60 -17.12 7.64
N TYR A 6 -25.28 -17.06 7.80
CA TYR A 6 -24.37 -17.98 7.12
C TYR A 6 -24.15 -19.24 7.96
N THR A 7 -24.47 -20.40 7.40
CA THR A 7 -24.40 -21.71 8.08
C THR A 7 -23.33 -22.64 7.51
N GLY A 8 -22.55 -22.17 6.52
CA GLY A 8 -21.49 -22.96 5.88
C GLY A 8 -20.15 -22.94 6.64
N PRO A 9 -19.07 -23.51 6.04
CA PRO A 9 -17.75 -23.55 6.65
C PRO A 9 -17.17 -22.15 6.89
N GLU A 10 -16.43 -21.96 8.00
CA GLU A 10 -15.92 -20.63 8.37
C GLU A 10 -14.97 -20.03 7.31
N GLU A 11 -14.22 -20.86 6.59
CA GLU A 11 -13.30 -20.40 5.54
C GLU A 11 -14.01 -19.62 4.44
N TYR A 12 -15.28 -19.91 4.17
CA TYR A 12 -16.09 -19.26 3.13
C TYR A 12 -17.06 -18.23 3.70
N ARG A 13 -17.00 -17.95 5.00
CA ARG A 13 -17.90 -16.97 5.63
C ARG A 13 -17.70 -15.59 5.01
N PRO A 14 -18.76 -14.94 4.49
CA PRO A 14 -18.63 -13.61 3.90
C PRO A 14 -18.12 -12.58 4.91
N LEU A 15 -17.20 -11.74 4.46
CA LEU A 15 -16.80 -10.53 5.18
C LEU A 15 -17.82 -9.41 4.92
N GLY A 16 -18.14 -8.65 5.97
CA GLY A 16 -18.95 -7.45 5.83
C GLY A 16 -18.13 -6.28 5.27
N ALA A 17 -18.81 -5.26 4.74
CA ALA A 17 -18.15 -4.06 4.20
C ALA A 17 -17.20 -3.39 5.19
N TRP A 18 -17.60 -3.28 6.46
CA TRP A 18 -16.76 -2.72 7.53
C TRP A 18 -15.48 -3.51 7.82
N ALA A 19 -15.50 -4.83 7.59
CA ALA A 19 -14.28 -5.63 7.71
C ALA A 19 -13.30 -5.30 6.58
N TYR A 20 -13.79 -5.18 5.34
CA TYR A 20 -12.95 -4.74 4.23
C TYR A 20 -12.39 -3.34 4.46
N PHE A 21 -13.22 -2.40 4.90
CA PHE A 21 -12.79 -1.04 5.24
C PHE A 21 -11.71 -1.03 6.32
N GLY A 22 -11.90 -1.78 7.42
CA GLY A 22 -10.90 -1.91 8.47
C GLY A 22 -9.60 -2.54 7.96
N TYR A 23 -9.69 -3.56 7.08
CA TYR A 23 -8.52 -4.13 6.44
C TYR A 23 -7.84 -3.14 5.48
N SER A 24 -8.59 -2.29 4.76
CA SER A 24 -7.98 -1.24 3.92
C SER A 24 -7.11 -0.33 4.77
N ILE A 25 -7.64 0.18 5.88
CA ILE A 25 -6.90 1.04 6.80
C ILE A 25 -5.69 0.30 7.36
N LEU A 26 -5.89 -0.92 7.86
CA LEU A 26 -4.83 -1.72 8.45
C LEU A 26 -3.69 -1.97 7.46
N PHE A 27 -4.01 -2.39 6.24
CA PHE A 27 -3.02 -2.68 5.20
C PHE A 27 -2.36 -1.40 4.66
N SER A 28 -2.99 -0.23 4.74
CA SER A 28 -2.34 1.04 4.40
C SER A 28 -1.27 1.47 5.41
N ILE A 29 -1.18 0.84 6.60
CA ILE A 29 -0.13 1.14 7.58
C ILE A 29 1.20 0.54 7.11
N PRO A 30 2.31 1.31 6.99
CA PRO A 30 3.52 0.84 6.31
C PRO A 30 4.15 -0.42 6.90
N VAL A 31 4.42 -0.45 8.20
CA VAL A 31 5.15 -1.57 8.82
C VAL A 31 4.19 -2.65 9.32
N ILE A 32 3.29 -2.29 10.23
CA ILE A 32 2.36 -3.24 10.85
C ILE A 32 1.38 -3.78 9.79
N GLY A 33 0.88 -2.91 8.92
CA GLY A 33 -0.06 -3.31 7.86
C GLY A 33 0.56 -4.28 6.87
N LEU A 34 1.80 -4.04 6.46
CA LEU A 34 2.54 -4.93 5.55
C LEU A 34 2.76 -6.31 6.17
N ILE A 35 3.20 -6.37 7.44
CA ILE A 35 3.41 -7.66 8.14
C ILE A 35 2.09 -8.43 8.21
N VAL A 36 1.00 -7.78 8.65
CA VAL A 36 -0.31 -8.44 8.75
C VAL A 36 -0.86 -8.84 7.38
N ASN A 37 -0.65 -8.02 6.35
CA ASN A 37 -1.04 -8.33 4.98
C ASN A 37 -0.33 -9.60 4.48
N LEU A 38 0.99 -9.72 4.68
CA LEU A 38 1.76 -10.89 4.31
C LEU A 38 1.28 -12.14 5.04
N VAL A 39 1.06 -12.06 6.35
CA VAL A 39 0.49 -13.17 7.14
C VAL A 39 -0.85 -13.61 6.54
N PHE A 40 -1.73 -12.68 6.18
CA PHE A 40 -3.02 -13.04 5.59
C PHE A 40 -2.95 -13.52 4.14
N CYS A 41 -1.93 -13.12 3.36
CA CYS A 41 -1.68 -13.64 2.01
C CYS A 41 -1.38 -15.14 2.00
N PHE A 42 -0.64 -15.60 3.01
CA PHE A 42 -0.18 -16.99 3.12
C PHE A 42 -0.95 -17.82 4.16
N SER A 43 -1.96 -17.24 4.81
CA SER A 43 -2.78 -17.99 5.78
C SER A 43 -3.78 -18.92 5.11
N ASP A 44 -4.08 -20.06 5.74
CA ASP A 44 -5.16 -20.98 5.33
C ASP A 44 -6.53 -20.64 5.95
N GLY A 45 -6.69 -19.40 6.41
CA GLY A 45 -7.96 -18.93 6.95
C GLY A 45 -8.94 -18.48 5.85
N ASN A 46 -9.91 -17.66 6.24
CA ASN A 46 -10.98 -17.19 5.39
C ASN A 46 -10.53 -16.71 3.99
N ILE A 47 -11.11 -17.31 2.93
CA ILE A 47 -10.70 -17.10 1.55
C ILE A 47 -10.92 -15.65 1.10
N ASN A 48 -11.98 -15.00 1.56
CA ASN A 48 -12.29 -13.61 1.20
C ASN A 48 -11.24 -12.66 1.78
N ARG A 49 -10.80 -12.89 3.02
CA ARG A 49 -9.73 -12.09 3.65
C ARG A 49 -8.41 -12.29 2.91
N ARG A 50 -8.09 -13.54 2.60
CA ARG A 50 -6.86 -13.93 1.91
C ARG A 50 -6.77 -13.35 0.51
N ASN A 51 -7.85 -13.43 -0.27
CA ASN A 51 -7.89 -12.83 -1.60
C ASN A 51 -7.76 -11.29 -1.54
N TYR A 52 -8.35 -10.66 -0.53
CA TYR A 52 -8.22 -9.22 -0.32
C TYR A 52 -6.80 -8.81 0.10
N ALA A 53 -6.15 -9.60 0.95
CA ALA A 53 -4.75 -9.38 1.29
C ALA A 53 -3.86 -9.48 0.03
N ARG A 54 -4.08 -10.49 -0.81
CA ARG A 54 -3.34 -10.67 -2.08
C ARG A 54 -3.57 -9.55 -3.08
N SER A 55 -4.77 -8.97 -3.16
CA SER A 55 -4.99 -7.79 -4.02
C SER A 55 -4.18 -6.58 -3.54
N PHE A 56 -4.08 -6.37 -2.22
CA PHE A 56 -3.20 -5.33 -1.65
C PHE A 56 -1.73 -5.63 -1.91
N TRP A 57 -1.31 -6.88 -1.76
CA TRP A 57 0.06 -7.31 -2.10
C TRP A 57 0.41 -7.00 -3.55
N CYS A 58 -0.47 -7.36 -4.50
CA CYS A 58 -0.30 -6.98 -5.90
C CYS A 58 -0.27 -5.45 -6.11
N ALA A 59 -1.09 -4.70 -5.37
CA ALA A 59 -1.07 -3.24 -5.45
C ALA A 59 0.26 -2.64 -4.93
N TYR A 60 0.87 -3.20 -3.88
CA TYR A 60 2.20 -2.77 -3.44
C TYR A 60 3.27 -3.04 -4.49
N LEU A 61 3.26 -4.22 -5.10
CA LEU A 61 4.19 -4.56 -6.17
C LEU A 61 4.04 -3.59 -7.36
N PHE A 62 2.80 -3.31 -7.75
CA PHE A 62 2.51 -2.35 -8.82
C PHE A 62 2.98 -0.93 -8.45
N ALA A 63 2.71 -0.46 -7.24
CA ALA A 63 3.17 0.84 -6.75
C ALA A 63 4.70 0.93 -6.70
N ALA A 64 5.39 -0.13 -6.27
CA ALA A 64 6.85 -0.19 -6.27
C ALA A 64 7.44 -0.08 -7.67
N ILE A 65 6.87 -0.81 -8.65
CA ILE A 65 7.29 -0.73 -10.06
C ILE A 65 7.10 0.70 -10.60
N LEU A 66 5.94 1.32 -10.34
CA LEU A 66 5.68 2.69 -10.76
C LEU A 66 6.63 3.70 -10.09
N ALA A 67 6.90 3.55 -8.79
CA ALA A 67 7.83 4.41 -8.07
C ALA A 67 9.25 4.32 -8.65
N ILE A 68 9.73 3.09 -8.94
CA ILE A 68 11.03 2.87 -9.58
C ILE A 68 11.06 3.50 -10.98
N ALA A 69 10.03 3.28 -11.80
CA ALA A 69 9.94 3.88 -13.13
C ALA A 69 9.99 5.42 -13.09
N MET A 70 9.25 6.03 -12.15
CA MET A 70 9.27 7.48 -11.94
C MET A 70 10.65 7.99 -11.51
N ILE A 71 11.32 7.30 -10.60
CA ILE A 71 12.69 7.65 -10.18
C ILE A 71 13.64 7.59 -11.37
N VAL A 72 13.58 6.52 -12.18
CA VAL A 72 14.41 6.38 -13.39
C VAL A 72 14.17 7.53 -14.36
N ILE A 73 12.91 7.88 -14.63
CA ILE A 73 12.57 9.00 -15.53
C ILE A 73 13.11 10.33 -14.99
N MET A 74 12.90 10.63 -13.70
CA MET A 74 13.41 11.86 -13.08
C MET A 74 14.94 11.96 -13.18
N THR A 75 15.64 10.88 -12.85
CA THR A 75 17.11 10.84 -12.93
C THR A 75 17.61 10.99 -14.37
N ALA A 76 16.94 10.38 -15.36
CA ALA A 76 17.27 10.54 -16.78
C ALA A 76 17.08 11.98 -17.29
N LEU A 77 16.17 12.73 -16.68
CA LEU A 77 15.94 14.16 -16.96
C LEU A 77 16.88 15.08 -16.16
N GLY A 78 17.81 14.54 -15.39
CA GLY A 78 18.74 15.31 -14.56
C GLY A 78 18.13 15.89 -13.28
N ILE A 79 16.90 15.50 -12.94
CA ILE A 79 16.26 15.86 -11.67
C ILE A 79 16.76 14.88 -10.61
N THR A 80 17.77 15.32 -9.85
CA THR A 80 18.36 14.58 -8.73
C THR A 80 18.11 15.31 -7.41
N ALA A 81 18.26 14.60 -6.29
CA ALA A 81 18.15 15.21 -4.96
C ALA A 81 19.08 16.42 -4.79
N ASP A 82 20.31 16.34 -5.31
CA ASP A 82 21.30 17.41 -5.27
C ASP A 82 20.83 18.64 -6.07
N SER A 83 20.33 18.43 -7.29
CA SER A 83 19.81 19.52 -8.12
C SER A 83 18.65 20.29 -7.46
N ILE A 84 17.80 19.58 -6.72
CA ILE A 84 16.69 20.18 -5.97
C ILE A 84 17.21 20.93 -4.74
N PHE A 85 18.16 20.34 -4.00
CA PHE A 85 18.75 20.95 -2.82
C PHE A 85 19.49 22.24 -3.17
N ASP A 86 20.27 22.23 -4.25
CA ASP A 86 20.99 23.41 -4.75
C ASP A 86 20.02 24.51 -5.20
N ALA A 87 18.93 24.16 -5.90
CA ALA A 87 17.91 25.13 -6.31
C ALA A 87 17.24 25.81 -5.09
N ILE A 88 16.91 25.04 -4.05
CA ILE A 88 16.30 25.56 -2.81
C ILE A 88 17.27 26.49 -2.06
N ASN A 89 18.55 26.13 -1.97
CA ASN A 89 19.54 26.94 -1.27
C ASN A 89 19.91 28.21 -2.04
N SER A 90 19.95 28.11 -3.38
CA SER A 90 20.12 29.27 -4.27
C SER A 90 19.03 30.30 -4.03
N GLU A 91 17.75 29.89 -4.03
CA GLU A 91 16.62 30.78 -3.76
C GLU A 91 16.71 31.48 -2.39
N LYS A 92 17.09 30.74 -1.34
CA LYS A 92 17.26 31.30 0.01
C LYS A 92 18.40 32.32 0.12
N SER A 93 19.45 32.18 -0.69
CA SER A 93 20.56 33.15 -0.70
C SER A 93 20.20 34.48 -1.38
N VAL A 94 19.21 34.47 -2.29
CA VAL A 94 18.81 35.65 -3.07
C VAL A 94 17.78 36.52 -2.33
N MET A 95 16.99 35.95 -1.41
CA MET A 95 16.12 36.70 -0.50
C MET A 95 16.69 36.71 0.92
N PRO A 96 17.70 37.54 1.22
CA PRO A 96 18.09 37.77 2.60
C PRO A 96 16.95 38.50 3.31
N ILE A 97 16.35 37.84 4.30
CA ILE A 97 15.54 38.48 5.33
C ILE A 97 16.48 38.83 6.48
#